data_AF-A0A2K1QVF0-F1
#
_entry.id   AF-A0A2K1QVF0-F1
#
_cell.length_a   1.000
_cell.length_b   1.000
_cell.length_c   1.000
_cell.angle_alpha   90.00
_cell.angle_beta   90.00
_cell.angle_gamma   90.00
#
_symmetry.space_group_name_H-M   'P 1'
#
loop_
_entity.id
_entity.type
_entity.pdbx_description
1 polymer ?
#
loop_
_entity_poly.entity_id
_entity_poly.type
_entity_poly.pdbx_seq_one_letter_code
_entity_poly.pdbx_strand_id
1 'polypeptide(L)'
;MSSPWGHLVIVCCHAFYVKDKNLSPLNEEAWHLKPFQRSHPKTNKTGEHETFVEHILEAARHGSGMENYVVFSGGKTDKTMGISESQSYKDAFSQLAVCGEPPSGRPLAPPRLGLEEHATDSYQNLLFSIIKYRQTHGRYPERITVITHKFKARRFVELHAQAIRWPLDRIKVAGKDPPWASQEEEAEVIAAEEENAMLPFRSDLYGVGEVLGGKRIARSWNPACLDEICDGLEPEVQALLRWNQPTLFDGALPWSE
;
A
#
# COMPACT_ATOMS: atom_id res chain seq x y z
N MET A 1 -21.16 4.08 24.29
CA MET A 1 -20.28 5.23 24.00
C MET A 1 -19.34 4.78 22.89
N SER A 2 -19.60 5.19 21.65
CA SER A 2 -18.72 4.90 20.53
C SER A 2 -17.40 5.60 20.77
N SER A 3 -16.32 4.84 20.85
CA SER A 3 -15.00 5.40 21.08
C SER A 3 -14.63 6.33 19.90
N PRO A 4 -14.07 7.54 20.15
CA PRO A 4 -14.14 8.62 19.16
C PRO A 4 -13.21 8.44 17.96
N TRP A 5 -12.14 7.64 18.06
CA TRP A 5 -10.99 7.84 17.20
C TRP A 5 -10.89 6.81 16.08
N GLY A 6 -10.64 7.25 14.84
CA GLY A 6 -10.56 6.39 13.66
C GLY A 6 -9.11 6.18 13.20
N HIS A 7 -8.56 4.97 13.29
CA HIS A 7 -7.19 4.67 12.82
C HIS A 7 -7.22 3.75 11.59
N LEU A 8 -6.72 4.26 10.47
CA LEU A 8 -6.52 3.51 9.25
C LEU A 8 -5.09 2.93 9.18
N VAL A 9 -4.98 1.63 8.96
CA VAL A 9 -3.71 0.93 8.72
C VAL A 9 -3.70 0.47 7.28
N ILE A 10 -2.75 0.96 6.48
CA ILE A 10 -2.66 0.69 5.04
C ILE A 10 -1.50 -0.26 4.82
N VAL A 11 -1.71 -1.42 4.19
CA VAL A 11 -0.61 -2.25 3.66
C VAL A 11 -0.51 -1.99 2.18
N CYS A 12 0.59 -1.39 1.75
CA CYS A 12 0.87 -1.23 0.31
C CYS A 12 1.37 -2.56 -0.23
N CYS A 13 0.61 -3.17 -1.13
CA CYS A 13 1.02 -4.41 -1.78
C CYS A 13 2.10 -4.16 -2.84
N HIS A 14 2.97 -5.16 -3.07
CA HIS A 14 4.05 -5.11 -4.06
C HIS A 14 4.28 -6.43 -4.82
N ALA A 15 3.40 -7.42 -4.64
CA ALA A 15 3.52 -8.77 -5.24
C ALA A 15 2.17 -9.50 -5.17
N PHE A 16 2.11 -10.72 -5.72
CA PHE A 16 0.92 -11.57 -5.61
C PHE A 16 1.21 -12.88 -4.90
N TYR A 17 0.43 -13.22 -3.87
CA TYR A 17 0.39 -14.58 -3.35
C TYR A 17 -0.51 -15.46 -4.25
N VAL A 18 -0.01 -16.63 -4.64
CA VAL A 18 -0.63 -17.55 -5.60
C VAL A 18 -1.30 -18.69 -4.84
N LYS A 19 -2.55 -18.47 -4.43
CA LYS A 19 -3.33 -19.40 -3.60
C LYS A 19 -3.43 -20.80 -4.19
N ASP A 20 -3.56 -20.93 -5.51
CA ASP A 20 -3.77 -22.21 -6.21
C ASP A 20 -2.62 -23.21 -6.03
N LYS A 21 -1.44 -22.75 -5.60
CA LYS A 21 -0.31 -23.64 -5.28
C LYS A 21 -0.50 -24.40 -3.97
N ASN A 22 -1.45 -23.99 -3.11
CA ASN A 22 -1.64 -24.53 -1.76
C ASN A 22 -0.35 -24.57 -0.91
N LEU A 23 0.59 -23.66 -1.19
CA LEU A 23 1.84 -23.51 -0.44
C LEU A 23 1.66 -22.50 0.68
N SER A 24 2.36 -22.68 1.80
CA SER A 24 2.44 -21.63 2.83
C SER A 24 2.98 -20.33 2.22
N PRO A 25 2.45 -19.14 2.59
CA PRO A 25 3.00 -17.84 2.19
C PRO A 25 4.46 -17.64 2.64
N LEU A 26 4.97 -18.49 3.53
CA LEU A 26 6.39 -18.51 3.91
C LEU A 26 7.30 -19.16 2.86
N ASN A 27 6.74 -19.76 1.80
CA ASN A 27 7.52 -20.30 0.70
C ASN A 27 7.59 -19.28 -0.44
N GLU A 28 8.78 -18.98 -0.93
CA GLU A 28 8.98 -18.04 -2.05
C GLU A 28 8.19 -18.47 -3.30
N GLU A 29 8.12 -19.78 -3.55
CA GLU A 29 7.38 -20.36 -4.67
C GLU A 29 5.87 -20.06 -4.62
N ALA A 30 5.33 -19.74 -3.44
CA ALA A 30 3.94 -19.34 -3.29
C ALA A 30 3.67 -17.92 -3.83
N TRP A 31 4.71 -17.16 -4.20
CA TRP A 31 4.58 -15.77 -4.63
C TRP A 31 4.97 -15.56 -6.10
N HIS A 32 4.17 -14.76 -6.79
CA HIS A 32 4.54 -14.16 -8.06
C HIS A 32 5.39 -12.91 -7.78
N LEU A 33 6.71 -13.10 -7.83
CA LEU A 33 7.73 -12.10 -7.56
C LEU A 33 8.38 -11.59 -8.85
N LYS A 34 8.66 -10.28 -8.90
CA LYS A 34 9.54 -9.69 -9.92
C LYS A 34 10.98 -10.18 -9.74
N PRO A 35 11.82 -10.13 -10.79
CA PRO A 35 13.19 -10.65 -10.71
C PRO A 35 14.01 -10.09 -9.54
N PHE A 36 13.91 -8.78 -9.27
CA PHE A 36 14.64 -8.14 -8.17
C PHE A 36 14.12 -8.51 -6.77
N GLN A 37 12.93 -9.10 -6.67
CA GLN A 37 12.30 -9.50 -5.40
C GLN A 37 12.61 -10.94 -5.03
N ARG A 38 13.19 -11.73 -5.94
CA ARG A 38 13.49 -13.14 -5.75
C ARG A 38 14.76 -13.34 -4.94
N SER A 39 14.85 -14.48 -4.28
CA SER A 39 16.13 -14.89 -3.68
C SER A 39 17.19 -15.06 -4.77
N HIS A 40 18.44 -14.82 -4.39
CA HIS A 40 19.56 -14.98 -5.32
C HIS A 40 20.74 -15.65 -4.61
N PRO A 41 21.00 -16.96 -4.90
CA PRO A 41 21.99 -17.75 -4.16
C PRO A 41 23.41 -17.19 -4.21
N LYS A 42 23.82 -16.52 -5.29
CA LYS A 42 25.19 -16.00 -5.42
C LYS A 42 25.44 -14.77 -4.55
N THR A 43 24.39 -14.02 -4.24
CA THR A 43 24.48 -12.81 -3.40
C THR A 43 23.95 -13.08 -1.99
N ASN A 44 23.46 -14.29 -1.69
CA ASN A 44 22.75 -14.59 -0.43
C ASN A 44 21.53 -13.67 -0.18
N LYS A 45 20.97 -13.07 -1.22
CA LYS A 45 19.73 -12.30 -1.12
C LYS A 45 18.57 -13.25 -0.80
N THR A 46 17.81 -12.94 0.23
CA THR A 46 16.54 -13.62 0.53
C THR A 46 15.41 -13.05 -0.32
N GLY A 47 14.41 -13.85 -0.67
CA GLY A 47 13.25 -13.35 -1.41
C GLY A 47 12.40 -12.40 -0.56
N GLU A 48 11.89 -11.32 -1.16
CA GLU A 48 11.06 -10.31 -0.47
C GLU A 48 9.72 -10.84 0.04
N HIS A 49 9.30 -12.06 -0.34
CA HIS A 49 8.10 -12.69 0.19
C HIS A 49 8.02 -12.72 1.73
N GLU A 50 9.14 -12.95 2.42
CA GLU A 50 9.21 -12.88 3.89
C GLU A 50 8.89 -11.48 4.40
N THR A 51 9.32 -10.45 3.67
CA THR A 51 9.02 -9.05 4.00
C THR A 51 7.53 -8.74 3.82
N PHE A 52 6.90 -9.26 2.76
CA PHE A 52 5.46 -9.11 2.55
C PHE A 52 4.63 -9.83 3.61
N VAL A 53 5.06 -11.03 4.03
CA VAL A 53 4.46 -11.73 5.16
C VAL A 53 4.59 -10.91 6.44
N GLU A 54 5.78 -10.38 6.74
CA GLU A 54 5.98 -9.50 7.91
C GLU A 54 5.10 -8.25 7.86
N HIS A 55 4.91 -7.64 6.69
CA HIS A 55 3.98 -6.50 6.53
C HIS A 55 2.53 -6.89 6.82
N ILE A 56 2.07 -8.04 6.34
CA ILE A 56 0.73 -8.59 6.63
C ILE A 56 0.57 -8.82 8.13
N LEU A 57 1.57 -9.42 8.77
CA LEU A 57 1.57 -9.73 10.20
C LEU A 57 1.61 -8.46 11.06
N GLU A 58 2.39 -7.46 10.65
CA GLU A 58 2.43 -6.15 11.31
C GLU A 58 1.08 -5.44 11.24
N ALA A 59 0.40 -5.52 10.10
CA ALA A 59 -0.95 -4.99 9.95
C ALA A 59 -1.95 -5.69 10.86
N ALA A 60 -1.83 -7.01 11.03
CA ALA A 60 -2.67 -7.76 11.95
C ALA A 60 -2.44 -7.37 13.42
N ARG A 61 -1.19 -7.11 13.81
CA ARG A 61 -0.85 -6.59 15.16
C ARG A 61 -1.49 -5.23 15.38
N HIS A 62 -1.36 -4.31 14.42
CA HIS A 62 -2.01 -3.01 14.49
C HIS A 62 -3.54 -3.12 14.46
N GLY A 63 -4.11 -4.03 13.68
CA GLY A 63 -5.56 -4.20 13.53
C GLY A 63 -6.29 -4.82 14.73
N SER A 64 -5.58 -5.19 15.79
CA SER A 64 -6.16 -5.81 16.99
C SER A 64 -6.96 -4.83 17.88
N GLY A 65 -6.84 -3.52 17.67
CA GLY A 65 -7.66 -2.50 18.34
C GLY A 65 -9.05 -2.39 17.73
N MET A 66 -10.10 -2.22 18.56
CA MET A 66 -11.50 -2.14 18.08
C MET A 66 -11.78 -0.96 17.12
N GLU A 67 -10.94 0.07 17.19
CA GLU A 67 -11.04 1.30 16.39
C GLU A 67 -10.23 1.25 15.07
N ASN A 68 -9.48 0.16 14.87
CA ASN A 68 -8.51 0.09 13.78
C ASN A 68 -9.13 -0.61 12.58
N TYR A 69 -8.91 -0.04 11.39
CA TYR A 69 -9.33 -0.61 10.12
C TYR A 69 -8.10 -0.85 9.24
N VAL A 70 -7.91 -2.09 8.82
CA VAL A 70 -6.81 -2.46 7.94
C VAL A 70 -7.30 -2.42 6.50
N VAL A 71 -6.52 -1.82 5.61
CA VAL A 71 -6.74 -1.88 4.16
C VAL A 71 -5.52 -2.47 3.50
N PHE A 72 -5.71 -3.56 2.76
CA PHE A 72 -4.73 -4.00 1.78
C PHE A 72 -4.99 -3.23 0.49
N SER A 73 -3.97 -2.57 -0.04
CA SER A 73 -4.09 -1.64 -1.16
C SER A 73 -3.16 -2.05 -2.28
N GLY A 74 -3.73 -2.20 -3.48
CA GLY A 74 -3.03 -2.67 -4.66
C GLY A 74 -3.98 -3.36 -5.63
N GLY A 75 -4.02 -2.87 -6.87
CA GLY A 75 -4.92 -3.33 -7.90
C GLY A 75 -4.40 -4.48 -8.74
N LYS A 76 -5.00 -4.67 -9.92
CA LYS A 76 -4.62 -5.72 -10.90
C LYS A 76 -3.41 -5.30 -11.74
N THR A 77 -2.28 -5.12 -11.06
CA THR A 77 -1.04 -4.56 -11.65
C THR A 77 -0.35 -5.51 -12.64
N ASP A 78 -0.65 -6.82 -12.57
CA ASP A 78 -0.20 -7.83 -13.52
C ASP A 78 -1.41 -8.51 -14.19
N LYS A 79 -1.48 -8.39 -15.52
CA LYS A 79 -2.60 -8.91 -16.34
C LYS A 79 -2.68 -10.43 -16.32
N THR A 80 -1.61 -11.13 -15.96
CA THR A 80 -1.54 -12.59 -15.94
C THR A 80 -2.14 -13.20 -14.68
N MET A 81 -2.27 -12.43 -13.59
CA MET A 81 -2.71 -12.95 -12.29
C MET A 81 -4.24 -13.03 -12.15
N GLY A 82 -5.02 -12.24 -12.90
CA GLY A 82 -6.49 -12.23 -12.85
C GLY A 82 -7.13 -11.64 -11.57
N ILE A 83 -6.37 -11.56 -10.48
CA ILE A 83 -6.74 -10.97 -9.18
C ILE A 83 -5.97 -9.67 -8.90
N SER A 84 -6.42 -8.90 -7.93
CA SER A 84 -5.69 -7.73 -7.42
C SER A 84 -4.59 -8.15 -6.43
N GLU A 85 -3.57 -7.31 -6.27
CA GLU A 85 -2.55 -7.54 -5.25
C GLU A 85 -3.17 -7.59 -3.85
N SER A 86 -4.13 -6.71 -3.54
CA SER A 86 -4.80 -6.67 -2.24
C SER A 86 -5.63 -7.92 -1.94
N GLN A 87 -6.35 -8.45 -2.92
CA GLN A 87 -7.04 -9.75 -2.77
C GLN A 87 -6.03 -10.87 -2.53
N SER A 88 -4.89 -10.89 -3.22
CA SER A 88 -3.85 -11.89 -2.99
C SER A 88 -3.26 -11.81 -1.57
N TYR A 89 -3.09 -10.61 -1.01
CA TYR A 89 -2.62 -10.42 0.38
C TYR A 89 -3.65 -10.91 1.40
N LYS A 90 -4.95 -10.74 1.13
CA LYS A 90 -6.02 -11.33 1.95
C LYS A 90 -5.99 -12.85 1.92
N ASP A 91 -5.74 -13.43 0.76
CA ASP A 91 -5.57 -14.88 0.64
C ASP A 91 -4.33 -15.38 1.39
N ALA A 92 -3.20 -14.65 1.33
CA ALA A 92 -2.00 -14.95 2.12
C ALA A 92 -2.27 -14.87 3.63
N PHE A 93 -2.92 -13.80 4.11
CA PHE A 93 -3.31 -13.67 5.51
C PHE A 93 -4.18 -14.85 5.98
N SER A 94 -5.16 -15.23 5.17
CA SER A 94 -6.04 -16.37 5.46
C SER A 94 -5.26 -17.68 5.53
N GLN A 95 -4.31 -17.88 4.62
CA GLN A 95 -3.48 -19.08 4.61
C GLN A 95 -2.52 -19.15 5.82
N LEU A 96 -1.92 -18.02 6.24
CA LEU A 96 -1.08 -17.96 7.45
C LEU A 96 -1.87 -18.39 8.70
N ALA A 97 -3.14 -18.01 8.79
CA ALA A 97 -4.01 -18.44 9.90
C ALA A 97 -4.28 -19.95 9.88
N VAL A 98 -4.44 -20.56 8.70
CA VAL A 98 -4.65 -22.01 8.53
C VAL A 98 -3.39 -22.82 8.84
N CYS A 99 -2.22 -22.35 8.40
CA CYS A 99 -0.95 -23.03 8.62
C CYS A 99 -0.49 -23.02 10.09
N GLY A 100 -1.18 -22.31 10.99
CA GLY A 100 -0.86 -22.29 12.41
C GLY A 100 0.41 -21.50 12.74
N GLU A 101 0.79 -20.56 11.86
CA GLU A 101 2.00 -19.74 12.01
C GLU A 101 1.71 -18.26 12.31
N PRO A 102 1.00 -17.93 13.42
CA PRO A 102 1.06 -16.58 13.93
C PRO A 102 2.42 -16.35 14.59
N PRO A 103 3.17 -15.29 14.26
CA PRO A 103 4.51 -14.99 14.81
C PRO A 103 4.54 -14.71 16.33
N SER A 104 3.43 -14.92 17.05
CA SER A 104 3.28 -14.59 18.48
C SER A 104 2.47 -15.61 19.29
N GLY A 105 2.09 -16.76 18.71
CA GLY A 105 1.29 -17.78 19.42
C GLY A 105 -0.14 -17.36 19.78
N ARG A 106 -0.60 -16.19 19.32
CA ARG A 106 -2.01 -15.78 19.40
C ARG A 106 -2.72 -16.08 18.07
N PRO A 107 -3.98 -16.57 18.09
CA PRO A 107 -4.77 -16.69 16.88
C PRO A 107 -4.82 -15.34 16.15
N LEU A 108 -4.48 -15.32 14.86
CA LEU A 108 -4.70 -14.17 14.00
C LEU A 108 -6.21 -13.99 13.85
N ALA A 109 -6.82 -13.22 14.75
CA ALA A 109 -8.20 -12.78 14.54
C ALA A 109 -8.24 -11.89 13.30
N PRO A 110 -9.21 -12.08 12.39
CA PRO A 110 -9.29 -11.24 11.20
C PRO A 110 -9.50 -9.80 11.66
N PRO A 111 -8.59 -8.86 11.30
CA PRO A 111 -8.83 -7.46 11.58
C PRO A 111 -10.07 -7.03 10.79
N ARG A 112 -10.66 -5.89 11.17
CA ARG A 112 -11.65 -5.25 10.30
C ARG A 112 -10.91 -4.83 9.02
N LEU A 113 -11.08 -5.62 7.97
CA LEU A 113 -10.26 -5.57 6.76
C LEU A 113 -11.08 -5.07 5.58
N GLY A 114 -10.54 -4.09 4.86
CA GLY A 114 -10.98 -3.66 3.54
C GLY A 114 -9.96 -4.03 2.48
N LEU A 115 -10.45 -4.17 1.25
CA LEU A 115 -9.60 -4.25 0.06
C LEU A 115 -9.77 -2.98 -0.77
N GLU A 116 -8.65 -2.41 -1.17
CA GLU A 116 -8.55 -1.36 -2.17
C GLU A 116 -7.87 -2.00 -3.39
N GLU A 117 -8.58 -2.08 -4.51
CA GLU A 117 -8.23 -2.91 -5.68
C GLU A 117 -7.91 -2.09 -6.94
N HIS A 118 -7.73 -0.78 -6.81
CA HIS A 118 -7.47 0.14 -7.93
C HIS A 118 -6.07 0.75 -7.92
N ALA A 119 -5.39 0.81 -6.77
CA ALA A 119 -4.07 1.45 -6.70
C ALA A 119 -3.02 0.74 -7.58
N THR A 120 -2.31 1.51 -8.40
CA THR A 120 -1.22 1.05 -9.26
C THR A 120 0.13 1.66 -8.90
N ASP A 121 0.16 2.58 -7.93
CA ASP A 121 1.37 3.16 -7.36
C ASP A 121 1.19 3.57 -5.89
N SER A 122 2.27 4.07 -5.27
CA SER A 122 2.29 4.46 -3.86
C SER A 122 1.43 5.67 -3.51
N TYR A 123 1.19 6.61 -4.45
CA TYR A 123 0.32 7.76 -4.20
C TYR A 123 -1.13 7.29 -4.09
N GLN A 124 -1.55 6.46 -5.05
CA GLN A 124 -2.87 5.84 -5.08
C GLN A 124 -3.08 4.92 -3.89
N ASN A 125 -2.06 4.17 -3.47
CA ASN A 125 -2.14 3.35 -2.25
C ASN A 125 -2.58 4.16 -1.03
N LEU A 126 -2.01 5.37 -0.85
CA LEU A 126 -2.38 6.27 0.24
C LEU A 126 -3.80 6.81 0.06
N LEU A 127 -4.04 7.52 -1.05
CA LEU A 127 -5.29 8.25 -1.25
C LEU A 127 -6.49 7.31 -1.35
N PHE A 128 -6.40 6.24 -2.15
CA PHE A 128 -7.54 5.33 -2.34
C PHE A 128 -7.87 4.55 -1.07
N SER A 129 -6.89 4.25 -0.21
CA SER A 129 -7.17 3.65 1.09
C SER A 129 -7.91 4.59 2.04
N ILE A 130 -7.59 5.89 2.02
CA ILE A 130 -8.33 6.93 2.76
C ILE A 130 -9.78 6.99 2.26
N ILE A 131 -9.97 6.97 0.93
CA ILE A 131 -11.30 6.95 0.32
C ILE A 131 -12.06 5.68 0.70
N LYS A 132 -11.41 4.51 0.65
CA LYS A 132 -12.02 3.23 1.04
C LYS A 132 -12.49 3.27 2.49
N TYR A 133 -11.71 3.86 3.38
CA TYR A 133 -12.11 4.07 4.78
C TYR A 133 -13.35 4.97 4.86
N ARG A 134 -13.38 6.10 4.14
CA ARG A 134 -14.50 7.04 4.09
C ARG A 134 -15.79 6.42 3.54
N GLN A 135 -15.70 5.59 2.52
CA GLN A 135 -16.84 4.85 1.96
C GLN A 135 -17.37 3.81 2.95
N THR A 136 -16.49 3.20 3.74
CA THR A 136 -16.86 2.17 4.72
C THR A 136 -17.46 2.76 6.01
N HIS A 137 -16.96 3.92 6.46
CA HIS A 137 -17.28 4.47 7.79
C HIS A 137 -18.09 5.77 7.77
N GLY A 138 -18.30 6.38 6.61
CA GLY A 138 -18.99 7.67 6.49
C GLY A 138 -18.17 8.88 6.97
N ARG A 139 -16.92 8.67 7.42
CA ARG A 139 -15.99 9.71 7.90
C ARG A 139 -14.55 9.39 7.49
N TYR A 140 -13.68 10.39 7.47
CA TYR A 140 -12.25 10.22 7.21
C TYR A 140 -11.50 9.70 8.45
N PRO A 141 -10.36 9.01 8.28
CA PRO A 141 -9.56 8.56 9.41
C PRO A 141 -8.87 9.72 10.08
N GLU A 142 -8.70 9.63 11.40
CA GLU A 142 -7.96 10.63 12.16
C GLU A 142 -6.47 10.35 12.16
N ARG A 143 -6.07 9.09 12.07
CA ARG A 143 -4.66 8.70 11.97
C ARG A 143 -4.47 7.66 10.89
N ILE A 144 -3.30 7.69 10.26
CA ILE A 144 -2.87 6.71 9.27
C ILE A 144 -1.55 6.08 9.70
N THR A 145 -1.48 4.75 9.63
CA THR A 145 -0.21 4.02 9.59
C THR A 145 -0.08 3.36 8.23
N VAL A 146 0.92 3.73 7.45
CA VAL A 146 1.27 3.07 6.18
C VAL A 146 2.33 2.01 6.45
N ILE A 147 2.04 0.76 6.13
CA ILE A 147 2.96 -0.37 6.20
C ILE A 147 3.50 -0.61 4.78
N THR A 148 4.80 -0.38 4.63
CA THR A 148 5.54 -0.56 3.37
C THR A 148 7.03 -0.76 3.69
N HIS A 149 7.88 -0.80 2.66
CA HIS A 149 9.32 -0.78 2.85
C HIS A 149 9.77 0.53 3.52
N LYS A 150 10.67 0.44 4.50
CA LYS A 150 11.18 1.60 5.24
C LYS A 150 11.93 2.56 4.34
N PHE A 151 12.67 2.09 3.33
CA PHE A 151 13.30 2.97 2.35
C PHE A 151 12.30 3.84 1.55
N LYS A 152 11.00 3.49 1.51
CA LYS A 152 9.94 4.27 0.84
C LYS A 152 9.31 5.34 1.75
N ALA A 153 9.67 5.40 3.03
CA ALA A 153 9.01 6.26 4.02
C ALA A 153 9.07 7.74 3.65
N ARG A 154 10.23 8.22 3.18
CA ARG A 154 10.41 9.61 2.73
C ARG A 154 9.42 9.99 1.64
N ARG A 155 9.18 9.12 0.65
CA ARG A 155 8.23 9.38 -0.43
C ARG A 155 6.80 9.60 0.07
N PHE A 156 6.37 8.78 1.03
CA PHE A 156 5.02 8.91 1.59
C PHE A 156 4.84 10.21 2.39
N VAL A 157 5.83 10.60 3.18
CA VAL A 157 5.73 11.78 4.07
C VAL A 157 6.07 13.08 3.34
N GLU A 158 7.17 13.10 2.59
CA GLU A 158 7.68 14.30 1.91
C GLU A 158 6.90 14.63 0.63
N LEU A 159 6.28 13.65 -0.03
CA LEU A 159 5.59 13.87 -1.32
C LEU A 159 4.09 13.55 -1.22
N HIS A 160 3.72 12.31 -0.93
CA HIS A 160 2.30 11.89 -1.05
C HIS A 160 1.39 12.56 -0.02
N ALA A 161 1.80 12.58 1.25
CA ALA A 161 1.05 13.26 2.31
C ALA A 161 0.96 14.77 2.05
N GLN A 162 2.03 15.39 1.53
CA GLN A 162 2.03 16.81 1.17
C GLN A 162 1.10 17.10 -0.01
N ALA A 163 1.12 16.26 -1.05
CA ALA A 163 0.28 16.41 -2.24
C ALA A 163 -1.22 16.44 -1.90
N ILE A 164 -1.65 15.61 -0.94
CA ILE A 164 -3.03 15.59 -0.45
C ILE A 164 -3.25 16.46 0.80
N ARG A 165 -2.24 17.24 1.22
CA ARG A 165 -2.24 18.05 2.45
C ARG A 165 -2.75 17.31 3.70
N TRP A 166 -2.32 16.06 3.85
CA TRP A 166 -2.57 15.28 5.06
C TRP A 166 -1.73 15.82 6.22
N PRO A 167 -2.30 16.03 7.42
CA PRO A 167 -1.53 16.53 8.56
C PRO A 167 -0.40 15.56 8.95
N LEU A 168 0.84 16.07 9.02
CA LEU A 168 2.04 15.23 9.19
C LEU A 168 2.12 14.55 10.57
N ASP A 169 1.48 15.12 11.59
CA ASP A 169 1.34 14.52 12.93
C ASP A 169 0.30 13.39 12.98
N ARG A 170 -0.50 13.24 11.92
CA ARG A 170 -1.56 12.24 11.75
C ARG A 170 -1.19 11.12 10.77
N ILE A 171 0.06 11.03 10.31
CA ILE A 171 0.56 9.94 9.47
C ILE A 171 1.87 9.37 10.02
N LYS A 172 1.99 8.04 10.00
CA LYS A 172 3.23 7.32 10.28
C LYS A 172 3.47 6.30 9.19
N VAL A 173 4.75 6.08 8.86
CA VAL A 173 5.16 4.98 8.00
C VAL A 173 5.87 3.94 8.87
N ALA A 174 5.42 2.70 8.75
CA ALA A 174 5.92 1.52 9.41
C ALA A 174 6.22 0.44 8.37
N GLY A 175 6.72 -0.70 8.83
CA GLY A 175 7.16 -1.82 8.00
C GLY A 175 8.67 -1.94 7.96
N LYS A 176 9.12 -3.08 7.44
CA LYS A 176 10.54 -3.47 7.40
C LYS A 176 11.02 -3.51 5.96
N ASP A 177 12.30 -3.28 5.78
CA ASP A 177 12.99 -3.59 4.54
C ASP A 177 13.34 -5.09 4.51
N PRO A 178 13.55 -5.69 3.33
CA PRO A 178 14.13 -7.02 3.24
C PRO A 178 15.53 -7.02 3.88
N PRO A 179 16.00 -8.15 4.43
CA PRO A 179 17.36 -8.24 4.88
C PRO A 179 18.28 -8.10 3.65
N TRP A 180 19.11 -7.06 3.67
CA TRP A 180 20.04 -6.78 2.58
C TRP A 180 21.16 -7.83 2.55
N ALA A 181 21.52 -8.28 1.35
CA ALA A 181 22.68 -9.14 1.16
C ALA A 181 23.99 -8.42 1.50
N SER A 182 24.06 -7.11 1.25
CA SER A 182 25.21 -6.27 1.54
C SER A 182 24.82 -4.79 1.67
N GLN A 183 25.75 -3.96 2.15
CA GLN A 183 25.55 -2.51 2.22
C GLN A 183 25.44 -1.87 0.82
N GLU A 184 26.11 -2.46 -0.17
CA GLU A 184 26.03 -2.02 -1.56
C GLU A 184 24.63 -2.25 -2.14
N GLU A 185 24.01 -3.41 -1.88
CA GLU A 185 22.62 -3.65 -2.31
C GLU A 185 21.67 -2.62 -1.68
N GLU A 186 21.79 -2.36 -0.38
CA GLU A 186 21.00 -1.35 0.32
C GLU A 186 21.16 0.03 -0.34
N ALA A 187 22.41 0.45 -0.61
CA ALA A 187 22.70 1.72 -1.25
C ALA A 187 22.14 1.80 -2.68
N GLU A 188 22.23 0.72 -3.46
CA GLU A 188 21.67 0.64 -4.81
C GLU A 188 20.14 0.75 -4.80
N VAL A 189 19.46 0.07 -3.88
CA VAL A 189 18.00 0.15 -3.75
C VAL A 189 17.55 1.55 -3.32
N ILE A 190 18.26 2.18 -2.38
CA ILE A 190 17.98 3.55 -1.95
C ILE A 190 18.19 4.55 -3.10
N ALA A 191 19.31 4.43 -3.83
CA ALA A 191 19.58 5.27 -5.00
C ALA A 191 18.52 5.07 -6.09
N ALA A 192 18.10 3.83 -6.34
CA ALA A 192 17.05 3.51 -7.30
C ALA A 192 15.68 4.06 -6.87
N GLU A 193 15.34 4.07 -5.58
CA GLU A 193 14.12 4.71 -5.07
C GLU A 193 14.16 6.23 -5.24
N GLU A 194 15.30 6.88 -4.99
CA GLU A 194 15.43 8.33 -5.21
C GLU A 194 15.25 8.66 -6.71
N GLU A 195 15.98 7.98 -7.59
CA GLU A 195 15.98 8.24 -9.03
C GLU A 195 14.66 7.85 -9.71
N ASN A 196 14.17 6.63 -9.47
CA ASN A 196 13.04 6.09 -10.23
C ASN A 196 11.68 6.45 -9.64
N ALA A 197 11.67 7.10 -8.48
CA ALA A 197 10.46 7.29 -7.70
C ALA A 197 10.38 8.68 -7.06
N MET A 198 11.32 9.07 -6.20
CA MET A 198 11.27 10.39 -5.56
C MET A 198 11.34 11.52 -6.57
N LEU A 199 12.33 11.51 -7.48
CA LEU A 199 12.50 12.55 -8.48
C LEU A 199 11.28 12.67 -9.43
N PRO A 200 10.72 11.57 -9.99
CA PRO A 200 9.48 11.63 -10.75
C PRO A 200 8.31 12.25 -9.98
N PHE A 201 8.08 11.84 -8.73
CA PHE A 201 6.96 12.38 -7.93
C PHE A 201 7.19 13.83 -7.47
N ARG A 202 8.44 14.30 -7.33
CA ARG A 202 8.71 15.73 -7.09
C ARG A 202 8.25 16.62 -8.25
N SER A 203 8.41 16.12 -9.47
CA SER A 203 8.00 16.84 -10.69
C SER A 203 6.53 16.61 -11.06
N ASP A 204 5.91 15.55 -10.54
CA ASP A 204 4.54 15.14 -10.83
C ASP A 204 3.91 14.53 -9.56
N LEU A 205 3.48 15.39 -8.64
CA LEU A 205 2.98 15.01 -7.32
C LEU A 205 1.78 14.05 -7.37
N TYR A 206 0.97 14.13 -8.43
CA TYR A 206 -0.26 13.35 -8.59
C TYR A 206 -0.10 12.15 -9.53
N GLY A 207 1.08 11.97 -10.13
CA GLY A 207 1.42 10.85 -11.00
C GLY A 207 0.63 10.80 -12.31
N VAL A 208 0.23 11.96 -12.84
CA VAL A 208 -0.60 12.08 -14.05
C VAL A 208 0.21 12.39 -15.31
N GLY A 209 1.47 12.78 -15.15
CA GLY A 209 2.39 13.10 -16.24
C GLY A 209 2.86 11.85 -16.99
N GLU A 210 3.61 12.04 -18.08
CA GLU A 210 3.97 10.97 -19.01
C GLU A 210 4.71 9.80 -18.35
N VAL A 211 5.72 10.08 -17.51
CA VAL A 211 6.56 9.06 -16.89
C VAL A 211 5.78 8.20 -15.87
N LEU A 212 5.07 8.84 -14.93
CA LEU A 212 4.31 8.13 -13.91
C LEU A 212 3.00 7.56 -14.46
N GLY A 213 2.32 8.29 -15.32
CA GLY A 213 1.14 7.83 -16.07
C GLY A 213 1.45 6.61 -16.94
N GLY A 214 2.60 6.59 -17.63
CA GLY A 214 3.07 5.42 -18.36
C GLY A 214 3.28 4.20 -17.46
N LYS A 215 3.87 4.39 -16.27
CA LYS A 215 4.01 3.31 -15.26
C LYS A 215 2.65 2.81 -14.77
N ARG A 216 1.67 3.70 -14.57
CA ARG A 216 0.29 3.34 -14.20
C ARG A 216 -0.38 2.52 -15.30
N ILE A 217 -0.30 2.95 -16.56
CA ILE A 217 -0.87 2.23 -17.72
C ILE A 217 -0.27 0.83 -17.85
N ALA A 218 1.05 0.71 -17.66
CA ALA A 218 1.74 -0.58 -17.66
C ALA A 218 1.23 -1.53 -16.56
N ARG A 219 0.66 -0.99 -15.49
CA ARG A 219 0.03 -1.70 -14.36
C ARG A 219 -1.49 -1.71 -14.45
N SER A 220 -2.02 -1.65 -15.68
CA SER A 220 -3.47 -1.76 -15.97
C SER A 220 -4.33 -0.64 -15.40
N TRP A 221 -3.77 0.55 -15.14
CA TRP A 221 -4.56 1.71 -14.73
C TRP A 221 -5.61 2.08 -15.78
N ASN A 222 -6.85 2.27 -15.32
CA ASN A 222 -7.96 2.75 -16.14
C ASN A 222 -8.63 3.94 -15.43
N PRO A 223 -8.52 5.17 -15.95
CA PRO A 223 -9.14 6.35 -15.35
C PRO A 223 -10.65 6.24 -15.15
N ALA A 224 -11.36 5.39 -15.91
CA ALA A 224 -12.80 5.18 -15.74
C ALA A 224 -13.17 4.62 -14.35
N CYS A 225 -12.24 3.98 -13.64
CA CYS A 225 -12.50 3.54 -12.25
C CYS A 225 -12.69 4.71 -11.28
N LEU A 226 -12.27 5.93 -11.64
CA LEU A 226 -12.48 7.11 -10.80
C LEU A 226 -13.97 7.42 -10.59
N ASP A 227 -14.84 7.03 -11.51
CA ASP A 227 -16.29 7.25 -11.34
C ASP A 227 -16.84 6.38 -10.20
N GLU A 228 -16.37 5.13 -10.08
CA GLU A 228 -16.68 4.25 -8.95
C GLU A 228 -16.03 4.74 -7.65
N ILE A 229 -14.75 5.12 -7.70
CA ILE A 229 -14.01 5.59 -6.52
C ILE A 229 -14.62 6.89 -5.96
N CYS A 230 -15.12 7.76 -6.84
CA CYS A 230 -15.69 9.05 -6.45
C CYS A 230 -17.13 8.99 -5.93
N ASP A 231 -17.82 7.86 -6.08
CA ASP A 231 -19.22 7.76 -5.70
C ASP A 231 -19.43 8.07 -4.22
N GLY A 232 -20.39 8.96 -3.93
CA GLY A 232 -20.72 9.42 -2.58
C GLY A 232 -19.67 10.31 -1.88
N LEU A 233 -18.64 10.78 -2.58
CA LEU A 233 -17.62 11.68 -2.02
C LEU A 233 -17.98 13.16 -2.17
N GLU A 234 -17.37 13.98 -1.33
CA GLU A 234 -17.44 15.44 -1.35
C GLU A 234 -16.83 16.00 -2.65
N PRO A 235 -17.40 17.08 -3.24
CA PRO A 235 -16.95 17.62 -4.53
C PRO A 235 -15.45 17.92 -4.60
N GLU A 236 -14.87 18.45 -3.53
CA GLU A 236 -13.45 18.80 -3.42
C GLU A 236 -12.56 17.55 -3.44
N VAL A 237 -13.03 16.45 -2.87
CA VAL A 237 -12.31 15.16 -2.87
C VAL A 237 -12.39 14.53 -4.25
N GLN A 238 -13.54 14.63 -4.93
CA GLN A 238 -13.68 14.22 -6.33
C GLN A 238 -12.77 15.05 -7.25
N ALA A 239 -12.60 16.34 -6.96
CA ALA A 239 -11.68 17.22 -7.68
C ALA A 239 -10.22 16.83 -7.43
N LEU A 240 -9.82 16.54 -6.17
CA LEU A 240 -8.48 16.05 -5.84
C LEU A 240 -8.16 14.74 -6.57
N LEU A 241 -9.09 13.79 -6.61
CA LEU A 241 -8.92 12.51 -7.32
C LEU A 241 -8.68 12.66 -8.82
N ARG A 242 -9.21 13.73 -9.42
CA ARG A 242 -9.06 14.07 -10.84
C ARG A 242 -8.03 15.19 -11.07
N TRP A 243 -7.30 15.60 -10.03
CA TRP A 243 -6.39 16.72 -10.11
C TRP A 243 -5.19 16.38 -11.00
N ASN A 244 -4.94 17.25 -11.97
CA ASN A 244 -3.92 17.04 -12.98
C ASN A 244 -3.05 18.29 -13.24
N GLN A 245 -3.07 19.25 -12.30
CA GLN A 245 -2.28 20.47 -12.41
C GLN A 245 -0.91 20.29 -11.72
N PRO A 246 0.12 21.03 -12.15
CA PRO A 246 1.45 20.96 -11.53
C PRO A 246 1.48 21.60 -10.12
N THR A 247 0.46 22.35 -9.73
CA THR A 247 0.36 23.00 -8.43
C THR A 247 -0.26 22.09 -7.37
N LEU A 248 0.00 22.41 -6.10
CA LEU A 248 -0.74 21.80 -5.00
C LEU A 248 -2.25 22.08 -5.14
N PHE A 249 -3.06 21.09 -4.80
CA PHE A 249 -4.50 21.19 -4.79
C PHE A 249 -4.93 22.17 -3.70
N ASP A 250 -5.71 23.17 -4.07
CA ASP A 250 -6.08 24.30 -3.22
C ASP A 250 -7.51 24.22 -2.64
N GLY A 251 -8.37 23.37 -3.20
CA GLY A 251 -9.75 23.17 -2.72
C GLY A 251 -9.83 22.64 -1.28
N ALA A 252 -10.88 22.97 -0.51
CA ALA A 252 -10.97 22.58 0.89
C ALA A 252 -11.01 21.05 1.07
N LEU A 253 -10.10 20.49 1.87
CA LEU A 253 -10.05 19.04 2.10
C LEU A 253 -10.61 18.68 3.50
N PRO A 254 -11.46 17.65 3.62
CA PRO A 254 -12.11 17.28 4.88
C PRO A 254 -11.18 16.89 6.05
N TRP A 255 -9.90 16.68 5.78
CA TRP A 255 -8.88 16.30 6.76
C TRP A 255 -7.84 17.39 7.02
N SER A 256 -7.97 18.55 6.38
CA SER A 256 -7.04 19.69 6.52
C SER A 256 -7.51 20.73 7.55
N GLU A 257 -8.61 20.48 8.26
CA GLU A 257 -9.08 21.27 9.41
C GLU A 257 -8.41 20.85 10.72
#